data_AF-A0A2E4MC65-F1
#
_entry.id   AF-A0A2E4MC65-F1
#
_cell.length_a   1.000
_cell.length_b   1.000
_cell.length_c   1.000
_cell.angle_alpha   90.00
_cell.angle_beta   90.00
_cell.angle_gamma   90.00
#
_symmetry.space_group_name_H-M   'P 1'
#
loop_
_entity.id
_entity.type
_entity.pdbx_description
1 polymer ?
#
loop_
_entity_poly.entity_id
_entity_poly.type
_entity_poly.pdbx_seq_one_letter_code
_entity_poly.pdbx_strand_id
1 'polypeptide(L)'
;MKNLINEYKFKFKRRPTMKDIDTRSLFIGFLSATLIFTLMGAKQKKNLGDIVVNSITVMDDGYGGFITAYNQDQKRTLYLGTGEENNGYIQTFNKFQQPTAYVGTNKDMDGILVLNDRYGELGWSRSAKQ
;
A
#
# COMPACT_ATOMS: atom_id res chain seq x y z
N MET A 1 -21.01 -63.19 75.10
CA MET A 1 -21.33 -61.87 74.52
C MET A 1 -20.06 -61.02 74.48
N LYS A 2 -19.46 -60.84 73.29
CA LYS A 2 -18.44 -59.82 73.02
C LYS A 2 -18.80 -59.17 71.69
N ASN A 3 -19.02 -57.86 71.73
CA ASN A 3 -19.40 -57.02 70.61
C ASN A 3 -18.28 -56.93 69.57
N LEU A 4 -18.64 -57.10 68.30
CA LEU A 4 -17.79 -56.76 67.15
C LEU A 4 -18.65 -55.96 66.17
N ILE A 5 -18.59 -54.63 66.27
CA ILE A 5 -19.08 -53.71 65.24
C ILE A 5 -17.83 -53.12 64.58
N ASN A 6 -17.58 -53.49 63.33
CA ASN A 6 -16.53 -52.90 62.50
C ASN A 6 -17.07 -51.62 61.85
N GLU A 7 -16.56 -50.45 62.26
CA GLU A 7 -16.79 -49.21 61.54
C GLU A 7 -15.89 -49.12 60.31
N TYR A 8 -16.47 -49.26 59.12
CA TYR A 8 -15.80 -48.90 57.88
C TYR A 8 -15.89 -47.38 57.66
N LYS A 9 -14.80 -46.65 57.94
CA LYS A 9 -14.69 -45.22 57.59
C LYS A 9 -14.57 -45.05 56.07
N PHE A 10 -15.63 -44.56 55.45
CA PHE A 10 -15.63 -44.17 54.03
C PHE A 10 -14.79 -42.88 53.84
N LYS A 11 -13.61 -42.98 53.21
CA LYS A 11 -12.72 -41.83 52.96
C LYS A 11 -13.15 -41.13 51.67
N PHE A 12 -13.87 -40.01 51.80
CA PHE A 12 -14.25 -39.16 50.66
C PHE A 12 -12.98 -38.58 49.99
N LYS A 13 -12.68 -38.99 48.75
CA LYS A 13 -11.57 -38.44 47.96
C LYS A 13 -11.96 -37.02 47.53
N ARG A 14 -11.25 -36.00 48.02
CA ARG A 14 -11.52 -34.59 47.66
C ARG A 14 -11.43 -34.44 46.14
N ARG A 15 -12.41 -33.76 45.55
CA ARG A 15 -12.41 -33.41 44.12
C ARG A 15 -11.17 -32.53 43.83
N PRO A 16 -10.46 -32.74 42.71
CA PRO A 16 -9.35 -31.85 42.35
C PRO A 16 -9.90 -30.43 42.15
N THR A 17 -9.35 -29.47 42.88
CA THR A 17 -9.62 -28.04 42.69
C THR A 17 -8.92 -27.58 41.42
N MET A 18 -9.62 -26.84 40.56
CA MET A 18 -9.03 -26.27 39.34
C MET A 18 -7.84 -25.37 39.71
N LYS A 19 -6.76 -25.46 38.92
CA LYS A 19 -5.62 -24.54 39.04
C LYS A 19 -6.08 -23.15 38.61
N ASP A 20 -5.74 -22.14 39.41
CA ASP A 20 -5.98 -20.74 39.07
C ASP A 20 -5.25 -20.39 37.77
N ILE A 21 -5.96 -19.71 36.87
CA ILE A 21 -5.39 -19.24 35.60
C ILE A 21 -4.52 -18.02 35.91
N ASP A 22 -3.26 -18.05 35.50
CA ASP A 22 -2.34 -16.92 35.60
C ASP A 22 -2.77 -15.78 34.65
N THR A 23 -3.00 -14.59 35.21
CA THR A 23 -3.42 -13.40 34.45
C THR A 23 -2.43 -13.03 33.35
N ARG A 24 -1.13 -13.30 33.53
CA ARG A 24 -0.10 -13.10 32.49
C ARG A 24 -0.31 -14.04 31.30
N SER A 25 -0.68 -15.29 31.57
CA SER A 25 -1.00 -16.27 30.53
C SER A 25 -2.27 -15.89 29.76
N LEU A 26 -3.23 -15.24 30.42
CA LEU A 26 -4.43 -14.71 29.77
C LEU A 26 -4.10 -13.60 28.76
N PHE A 27 -3.20 -12.66 29.12
CA PHE A 27 -2.74 -11.62 28.21
C PHE A 27 -1.96 -12.16 27.01
N ILE A 28 -1.10 -13.18 27.22
CA ILE A 28 -0.36 -13.84 26.14
C ILE A 28 -1.32 -14.55 25.17
N GLY A 29 -2.35 -15.23 25.70
CA GLY A 29 -3.39 -15.86 24.90
C GLY A 29 -4.18 -14.84 24.07
N PHE A 30 -4.53 -13.69 24.67
CA PHE A 30 -5.22 -12.62 23.97
C PHE A 30 -4.36 -12.00 22.85
N LEU A 31 -3.10 -11.65 23.14
CA LEU A 31 -2.18 -11.08 22.14
C LEU A 31 -1.91 -12.06 21.00
N SER A 32 -1.70 -13.34 21.30
CA SER A 32 -1.46 -14.36 20.27
C SER A 32 -2.68 -14.56 19.36
N ALA A 33 -3.89 -14.57 19.92
CA ALA A 33 -5.12 -14.58 19.13
C ALA A 33 -5.24 -13.34 18.24
N THR A 34 -4.98 -12.13 18.77
CA THR A 34 -5.04 -10.89 17.96
C THR A 34 -4.05 -10.88 16.80
N LEU A 35 -2.84 -11.43 16.99
CA LEU A 35 -1.83 -11.53 15.94
C LEU A 35 -2.24 -12.52 14.84
N ILE A 36 -2.83 -13.66 15.21
CA ILE A 36 -3.33 -14.64 14.23
C ILE A 36 -4.46 -14.03 13.40
N PHE A 37 -5.40 -13.33 14.03
CA PHE A 37 -6.49 -12.67 13.32
C PHE A 37 -6.02 -11.57 12.36
N THR A 38 -5.01 -10.76 12.74
CA THR A 38 -4.46 -9.74 11.84
C THR A 38 -3.74 -10.36 10.63
N LEU A 39 -3.00 -11.45 10.83
CA LEU A 39 -2.36 -12.18 9.72
C LEU A 39 -3.37 -12.83 8.78
N MET A 40 -4.44 -13.44 9.31
CA MET A 40 -5.52 -14.03 8.51
C MET A 40 -6.35 -12.98 7.75
N GLY A 41 -6.52 -11.79 8.35
CA GLY A 41 -7.24 -10.66 7.77
C GLY A 41 -6.44 -9.83 6.77
N ALA A 42 -5.12 -10.00 6.72
CA ALA A 42 -4.23 -9.27 5.81
C ALA A 42 -4.38 -9.75 4.35
N LYS A 43 -5.48 -9.38 3.70
CA LYS A 43 -5.63 -9.51 2.24
C LYS A 43 -4.89 -8.37 1.55
N GLN A 44 -3.92 -8.73 0.71
CA GLN A 44 -3.14 -7.80 -0.11
C GLN A 44 -3.96 -7.19 -1.25
N LYS A 45 -3.61 -5.93 -1.54
CA LYS A 45 -4.17 -4.92 -2.45
C LYS A 45 -5.10 -5.42 -3.56
N LYS A 46 -6.39 -5.11 -3.41
CA LYS A 46 -7.29 -4.95 -4.55
C LYS A 46 -7.08 -3.55 -5.13
N ASN A 47 -7.22 -3.41 -6.45
CA ASN A 47 -7.36 -2.07 -7.03
C ASN A 47 -8.59 -1.39 -6.39
N LEU A 48 -8.61 -0.06 -6.36
CA LEU A 48 -9.75 0.69 -5.84
C LEU A 48 -10.87 0.83 -6.90
N GLY A 49 -10.71 0.19 -8.06
CA GLY A 49 -11.55 0.38 -9.24
C GLY A 49 -11.27 1.70 -9.95
N ASP A 50 -12.28 2.16 -10.68
CA ASP A 50 -12.25 3.42 -11.43
C ASP A 50 -12.59 4.60 -10.51
N ILE A 51 -12.00 5.77 -10.80
CA ILE A 51 -12.31 7.02 -10.12
C ILE A 51 -13.33 7.78 -10.96
N VAL A 52 -14.57 7.90 -10.49
CA VAL A 52 -15.64 8.69 -11.12
C VAL A 52 -16.00 9.85 -10.20
N VAL A 53 -15.52 11.05 -10.55
CA VAL A 53 -15.67 12.26 -9.73
C VAL A 53 -15.86 13.47 -10.65
N ASN A 54 -16.38 14.57 -10.11
CA ASN A 54 -16.54 15.81 -10.87
C ASN A 54 -15.20 16.47 -11.20
N SER A 55 -14.24 16.43 -10.28
CA SER A 55 -12.93 17.06 -10.43
C SER A 55 -11.87 16.33 -9.62
N ILE A 56 -10.66 16.26 -10.16
CA ILE A 56 -9.46 15.79 -9.47
C ILE A 56 -8.51 16.99 -9.38
N THR A 57 -8.11 17.34 -8.16
CA THR A 57 -7.06 18.33 -7.89
C THR A 57 -5.92 17.62 -7.20
N VAL A 58 -4.74 17.64 -7.81
CA VAL A 58 -3.52 17.07 -7.23
C VAL A 58 -2.65 18.23 -6.77
N MET A 59 -2.58 18.42 -5.46
CA MET A 59 -1.79 19.48 -4.85
C MET A 59 -0.37 19.00 -4.59
N ASP A 60 0.59 19.90 -4.74
CA ASP A 60 1.97 19.70 -4.29
C ASP A 60 2.08 20.00 -2.79
N ASP A 61 2.52 19.04 -1.99
CA ASP A 61 2.76 19.16 -0.54
C ASP A 61 4.25 19.32 -0.18
N GLY A 62 5.11 19.57 -1.17
CA GLY A 62 6.57 19.59 -1.06
C GLY A 62 7.23 18.39 -1.74
N TYR A 63 6.46 17.39 -2.19
CA TYR A 63 6.93 16.23 -2.95
C TYR A 63 6.41 16.18 -4.40
N GLY A 64 5.69 17.22 -4.85
CA GLY A 64 5.12 17.35 -6.18
C GLY A 64 3.65 16.93 -6.27
N GLY A 65 2.85 17.68 -7.05
CA GLY A 65 1.51 17.27 -7.47
C GLY A 65 1.56 16.55 -8.83
N PHE A 66 1.30 15.24 -8.86
CA PHE A 66 1.38 14.46 -10.11
C PHE A 66 0.48 13.22 -10.17
N ILE A 67 0.24 12.75 -11.39
CA ILE A 67 -0.33 11.45 -11.73
C ILE A 67 0.74 10.67 -12.50
N THR A 68 1.02 9.45 -12.06
CA THR A 68 1.98 8.55 -12.73
C THR A 68 1.29 7.23 -13.07
N ALA A 69 1.55 6.71 -14.27
CA ALA A 69 1.14 5.36 -14.65
C ALA A 69 2.37 4.44 -14.80
N TYR A 70 2.18 3.19 -14.43
CA TYR A 70 3.18 2.12 -14.54
C TYR A 70 2.59 0.95 -15.32
N ASN A 71 3.43 0.25 -16.08
CA ASN A 71 3.05 -1.02 -16.69
C ASN A 71 3.18 -2.19 -15.67
N GLN A 72 2.85 -3.40 -16.11
CA GLN A 72 2.93 -4.62 -15.28
C GLN A 72 4.34 -4.95 -14.74
N ASP A 73 5.38 -4.44 -15.41
CA ASP A 73 6.78 -4.62 -15.03
C ASP A 73 7.27 -3.51 -14.08
N GLN A 74 6.35 -2.68 -13.53
CA GLN A 74 6.65 -1.52 -12.69
C GLN A 74 7.51 -0.45 -13.39
N LYS A 75 7.46 -0.40 -14.73
CA LYS A 75 8.12 0.65 -15.51
C LYS A 75 7.14 1.79 -15.76
N ARG A 76 7.59 3.02 -15.54
CA ARG A 76 6.80 4.22 -15.79
C ARG A 76 6.42 4.31 -17.27
N THR A 77 5.18 4.65 -17.57
CA THR A 77 4.68 4.89 -18.93
C THR A 77 4.13 6.30 -19.12
N LEU A 78 3.74 6.97 -18.04
CA LEU A 78 3.21 8.33 -18.03
C LEU A 78 3.66 9.06 -16.76
N TYR A 79 4.01 10.33 -16.92
CA TYR A 79 4.05 11.33 -15.87
C TYR A 79 3.22 12.53 -16.32
N LEU A 80 2.32 13.02 -15.46
CA LEU A 80 1.56 14.26 -15.63
C LEU A 80 1.64 15.02 -14.33
N GLY A 81 2.22 16.21 -14.32
CA GLY A 81 2.40 16.96 -13.08
C GLY A 81 3.31 18.16 -13.23
N THR A 82 3.87 18.58 -12.10
CA THR A 82 4.74 19.75 -11.99
C THR A 82 6.20 19.33 -11.91
N GLY A 83 7.04 19.90 -12.78
CA GLY A 83 8.49 19.69 -12.80
C GLY A 83 9.24 20.53 -11.76
N GLU A 84 10.56 20.31 -11.68
CA GLU A 84 11.45 20.99 -10.72
C GLU A 84 11.46 22.52 -10.86
N GLU A 85 11.17 23.03 -12.06
CA GLU A 85 11.07 24.48 -12.34
C GLU A 85 9.65 25.03 -12.12
N ASN A 86 8.79 24.29 -11.40
CA ASN A 86 7.38 24.60 -11.18
C ASN A 86 6.54 24.70 -12.46
N ASN A 87 7.02 24.14 -13.57
CA ASN A 87 6.31 24.08 -14.84
C ASN A 87 5.47 22.79 -14.95
N GLY A 88 4.25 22.91 -15.48
CA GLY A 88 3.42 21.74 -15.77
C GLY A 88 3.87 21.03 -17.05
N TYR A 89 3.91 19.70 -17.02
CA TYR A 89 4.18 18.90 -18.21
C TYR A 89 3.55 17.49 -18.18
N ILE A 90 3.46 16.92 -19.37
CA ILE A 90 3.12 15.52 -19.62
C ILE A 90 4.32 14.87 -20.31
N GLN A 91 4.74 13.71 -19.82
CA GLN A 91 5.79 12.92 -20.45
C GLN A 91 5.38 11.45 -20.53
N THR A 92 5.53 10.86 -21.71
CA THR A 92 5.27 9.43 -21.93
C THR A 92 6.56 8.66 -22.16
N PHE A 93 6.54 7.38 -21.82
CA PHE A 93 7.70 6.49 -21.91
C PHE A 93 7.32 5.18 -22.59
N ASN A 94 8.27 4.61 -23.35
CA ASN A 94 8.10 3.26 -23.90
C ASN A 94 8.43 2.16 -22.87
N LYS A 95 8.29 0.89 -23.25
CA LYS A 95 8.56 -0.28 -22.37
C LYS A 95 10.01 -0.42 -21.88
N PHE A 96 10.91 0.38 -22.42
CA PHE A 96 12.32 0.47 -22.02
C PHE A 96 12.61 1.71 -21.18
N GLN A 97 11.57 2.46 -20.78
CA GLN A 97 11.67 3.71 -20.03
C GLN A 97 12.34 4.85 -20.79
N GLN A 98 12.42 4.75 -22.12
CA GLN A 98 12.87 5.88 -22.95
C GLN A 98 11.71 6.86 -23.14
N PRO A 99 11.94 8.16 -22.97
CA PRO A 99 10.90 9.17 -23.19
C PRO A 99 10.53 9.23 -24.66
N THR A 100 9.24 9.20 -24.98
CA THR A 100 8.73 9.23 -26.36
C THR A 100 8.00 10.52 -26.72
N ALA A 101 7.42 11.22 -25.74
CA ALA A 101 6.79 12.51 -25.94
C ALA A 101 6.93 13.38 -24.70
N TYR A 102 7.03 14.69 -24.91
CA TYR A 102 6.93 15.72 -23.89
C TYR A 102 5.98 16.82 -24.39
N VAL A 103 5.03 17.21 -23.54
CA VAL A 103 4.14 18.35 -23.76
C VAL A 103 4.23 19.23 -22.52
N GLY A 104 4.62 20.48 -22.67
CA GLY A 104 4.79 21.35 -21.52
C GLY A 104 5.31 22.72 -21.92
N THR A 105 6.15 23.27 -21.05
CA THR A 105 6.69 24.62 -21.18
C THR A 105 8.19 24.54 -21.37
N ASN A 106 8.73 25.19 -22.39
CA ASN A 106 10.18 25.27 -22.62
C ASN A 106 10.84 26.31 -21.71
N LYS A 107 12.15 26.50 -21.85
CA LYS A 107 12.94 27.47 -21.06
C LYS A 107 12.59 28.94 -21.33
N ASP A 108 11.97 29.24 -22.47
CA ASP A 108 11.49 30.57 -22.85
C ASP A 108 10.05 30.82 -22.37
N MET A 109 9.46 29.89 -21.61
CA MET A 109 8.07 29.90 -21.18
C MET A 109 7.03 29.69 -22.31
N ASP A 110 7.46 29.26 -23.49
CA ASP A 110 6.55 28.89 -24.57
C ASP A 110 6.05 27.46 -24.40
N GLY A 111 4.83 27.21 -24.88
CA GLY A 111 4.33 25.84 -25.05
C GLY A 111 5.19 25.07 -26.05
N ILE A 112 5.56 23.83 -25.72
CA ILE A 112 6.37 22.98 -26.60
C ILE A 112 5.82 21.56 -26.67
N LEU A 113 5.85 20.98 -27.87
CA LEU A 113 5.67 19.56 -28.11
C LEU A 113 6.99 18.97 -28.62
N VAL A 114 7.46 17.91 -27.98
CA VAL A 114 8.65 17.16 -28.36
C VAL A 114 8.25 15.69 -28.55
N LEU A 115 8.71 15.10 -29.66
CA LEU A 115 8.56 13.69 -29.97
C LEU A 115 9.94 13.08 -30.17
N ASN A 116 10.17 11.99 -29.46
CA ASN A 116 11.42 11.24 -29.50
C ASN A 116 11.21 9.89 -30.17
N ASP A 117 12.28 9.33 -30.70
CA ASP A 117 12.28 7.99 -31.25
C ASP A 117 12.27 6.90 -30.16
N ARG A 118 12.44 5.63 -30.57
CA ARG A 118 12.42 4.49 -29.63
C ARG A 118 13.60 4.46 -28.65
N TYR A 119 14.67 5.21 -28.93
CA TYR A 119 15.88 5.29 -28.12
C TYR A 119 15.89 6.53 -27.22
N GLY A 120 14.87 7.39 -27.33
CA GLY A 120 14.79 8.65 -26.58
C GLY A 120 15.51 9.80 -27.28
N GLU A 121 15.94 9.61 -28.53
CA GLU A 121 16.56 10.66 -29.33
C GLU A 121 15.51 11.57 -29.94
N LEU A 122 15.82 12.87 -30.05
CA LEU A 122 14.91 13.86 -30.60
C LEU A 122 14.58 13.54 -32.07
N GLY A 123 13.32 13.23 -32.35
CA GLY A 123 12.82 13.03 -33.70
C GLY A 123 12.22 14.31 -34.28
N TRP A 124 11.38 15.00 -33.50
CA TRP A 124 10.72 16.23 -33.90
C TRP A 124 10.36 17.08 -32.69
N SER A 125 10.39 18.40 -32.83
CA SER A 125 9.83 19.31 -31.83
C SER A 125 9.27 20.58 -32.46
N ARG A 126 8.35 21.24 -31.75
CA ARG A 126 7.85 22.56 -32.12
C ARG A 126 7.53 23.37 -30.88
N SER A 127 8.14 24.55 -30.80
CA SER A 127 7.77 25.59 -29.85
C SER A 127 6.62 26.43 -30.41
N ALA A 128 5.71 26.86 -29.54
CA ALA A 128 4.61 27.77 -29.84
C ALA A 128 5.06 29.25 -29.82
N LYS A 129 6.26 29.52 -30.35
CA LYS A 129 6.82 30.87 -30.52
C LYS A 129 6.51 31.37 -31.92
N GLN A 130 6.08 32.63 -32.04
CA GLN A 130 6.00 33.34 -33.32
C GLN A 130 7.39 33.78 -33.78
#